data_AF-A0A8H7S1C4-F1
#
_entry.id   AF-A0A8H7S1C4-F1
#
_cell.length_a   1.000
_cell.length_b   1.000
_cell.length_c   1.000
_cell.angle_alpha   90.00
_cell.angle_beta   90.00
_cell.angle_gamma   90.00
#
_symmetry.space_group_name_H-M   'P 1'
#
loop_
_entity.id
_entity.type
_entity.pdbx_description
1 polymer ?
#
loop_
_entity_poly.entity_id
_entity_poly.type
_entity_poly.pdbx_seq_one_letter_code
_entity_poly.pdbx_strand_id
1 'polypeptide(L)'
;MESRQLYGGAISCVVAKSFLDASQVRQIPDNQEVFIDTETQQSLIIELLEPVEAQDETIAKLHFEQLARDNDAVSSEIVNLQRVSPETTTPRLQPSTTLVHILHGSQKVAKFDEAKKMAYNTVEIMMAVVRLEQVSTDLVISINAPVLIAPGSSDEQQQQDTTILDVEKHLQEVLSHLQVNDWSLFC
;
A
#
# COMPACT_ATOMS: atom_id res chain seq x y z
N MET A 1 -2.37 -10.33 13.55
CA MET A 1 -1.66 -10.82 12.35
C MET A 1 -1.97 -12.28 12.09
N GLU A 2 -2.11 -12.61 10.81
CA GLU A 2 -2.20 -13.96 10.26
C GLU A 2 -1.28 -14.04 9.04
N SER A 3 -0.64 -15.18 8.81
CA SER A 3 0.21 -15.37 7.64
C SER A 3 -0.65 -15.46 6.37
N ARG A 4 -0.24 -14.75 5.33
CA ARG A 4 -0.88 -14.77 4.01
C ARG A 4 0.13 -15.25 2.96
N GLN A 5 -0.35 -16.12 2.08
CA GLN A 5 0.34 -16.57 0.88
C GLN A 5 -0.13 -15.67 -0.26
N LEU A 6 0.82 -15.06 -0.97
CA LEU A 6 0.60 -14.11 -2.06
C LEU A 6 1.14 -14.72 -3.34
N TYR A 7 0.53 -14.42 -4.48
CA TYR A 7 0.96 -14.87 -5.81
C TYR A 7 1.16 -16.40 -5.86
N GLY A 8 0.14 -17.14 -5.43
CA GLY A 8 0.20 -18.60 -5.36
C GLY A 8 1.20 -19.15 -4.32
N GLY A 9 1.64 -18.32 -3.37
CA GLY A 9 2.60 -18.69 -2.32
C GLY A 9 4.05 -18.35 -2.63
N ALA A 10 4.33 -17.76 -3.80
CA ALA A 10 5.66 -17.30 -4.16
C ALA A 10 6.17 -16.18 -3.24
N ILE A 11 5.27 -15.37 -2.69
CA ILE A 11 5.56 -14.41 -1.63
C ILE A 11 4.69 -14.73 -0.41
N SER A 12 5.20 -14.43 0.78
CA SER A 12 4.39 -14.48 2.00
C SER A 12 4.67 -13.28 2.90
N CYS A 13 3.67 -12.88 3.66
CA CYS A 13 3.78 -11.85 4.67
C CYS A 13 2.78 -12.13 5.81
N VAL A 14 2.56 -11.14 6.67
CA VAL A 14 1.45 -11.16 7.63
C VAL A 14 0.50 -10.00 7.35
N VAL A 15 -0.78 -10.25 7.57
CA VAL A 15 -1.84 -9.24 7.44
C VAL A 15 -2.72 -9.28 8.71
N ALA A 16 -3.32 -8.16 9.10
CA ALA A 16 -4.28 -8.13 10.21
C ALA A 16 -5.46 -9.09 9.96
N LYS A 17 -6.03 -9.66 11.02
CA LYS A 17 -7.08 -10.71 10.90
C LYS A 17 -8.41 -10.18 10.37
N SER A 18 -8.67 -8.89 10.57
CA SER A 18 -9.88 -8.21 10.12
C SER A 18 -9.90 -7.95 8.60
N PHE A 19 -8.74 -8.08 7.95
CA PHE A 19 -8.56 -7.91 6.52
C PHE A 19 -8.93 -9.20 5.77
N LEU A 20 -9.91 -9.07 4.87
CA LEU A 20 -10.36 -10.12 3.98
C LEU A 20 -9.73 -9.95 2.60
N ASP A 21 -9.41 -11.08 1.97
CA ASP A 21 -8.92 -11.12 0.60
C ASP A 21 -10.04 -10.74 -0.39
N ALA A 22 -9.83 -9.67 -1.15
CA ALA A 22 -10.80 -9.15 -2.10
C ALA A 22 -10.95 -10.05 -3.35
N SER A 23 -10.00 -10.93 -3.65
CA SER A 23 -10.09 -11.87 -4.77
C SER A 23 -11.27 -12.85 -4.64
N GLN A 24 -11.74 -13.06 -3.41
CA GLN A 24 -12.90 -13.91 -3.10
C GLN A 24 -14.21 -13.33 -3.60
N VAL A 25 -14.26 -12.01 -3.86
CA VAL A 25 -15.49 -11.29 -4.23
C VAL A 25 -15.39 -10.59 -5.59
N ARG A 26 -14.19 -10.30 -6.07
CA ARG A 26 -13.95 -9.66 -7.38
C ARG A 26 -12.65 -10.15 -7.99
N GLN A 27 -12.53 -10.03 -9.30
CA GLN A 27 -11.24 -10.25 -9.96
C GLN A 27 -10.26 -9.13 -9.60
N ILE A 28 -9.02 -9.53 -9.33
CA ILE A 28 -7.86 -8.68 -9.06
C ILE A 28 -6.84 -8.96 -10.17
N PRO A 29 -6.13 -7.94 -10.69
CA PRO A 29 -5.02 -8.16 -11.62
C PRO A 29 -3.99 -9.15 -11.05
N ASP A 30 -3.37 -9.98 -11.90
CA ASP A 30 -2.45 -11.03 -11.46
C ASP A 30 -1.20 -10.49 -10.75
N ASN A 31 -0.84 -9.22 -11.00
CA ASN A 31 0.27 -8.54 -10.34
C ASN A 31 -0.12 -7.85 -9.03
N GLN A 32 -1.36 -8.00 -8.56
CA GLN A 32 -1.89 -7.35 -7.36
C GLN A 32 -2.48 -8.37 -6.38
N GLU A 33 -2.31 -8.06 -5.09
CA GLU A 33 -2.98 -8.72 -3.97
C GLU A 33 -3.68 -7.63 -3.16
N VAL A 34 -5.00 -7.77 -2.97
CA VAL A 34 -5.82 -6.74 -2.33
C VAL A 34 -6.57 -7.31 -1.13
N PHE A 35 -6.37 -6.68 0.02
CA PHE A 35 -7.06 -6.99 1.25
C PHE A 35 -7.87 -5.79 1.73
N ILE A 36 -9.09 -6.03 2.21
CA ILE A 36 -10.00 -4.99 2.70
C ILE A 36 -10.34 -5.27 4.15
N ASP A 37 -10.15 -4.28 5.00
CA ASP A 37 -10.53 -4.34 6.40
C ASP A 37 -12.04 -4.22 6.56
N THR A 38 -12.64 -5.20 7.22
CA THR A 38 -14.06 -5.20 7.55
C THR A 38 -14.43 -4.27 8.70
N GLU A 39 -13.45 -3.82 9.48
CA GLU A 39 -13.68 -2.97 10.64
C GLU A 39 -13.47 -1.49 10.30
N THR A 40 -12.34 -1.15 9.70
CA THR A 40 -11.86 0.24 9.54
C THR A 40 -12.02 0.83 8.14
N GLN A 41 -12.56 0.07 7.18
CA GLN A 41 -12.59 0.41 5.74
C GLN A 41 -11.20 0.64 5.12
N GLN A 42 -10.11 0.24 5.80
CA GLN A 42 -8.78 0.29 5.22
C GLN A 42 -8.65 -0.73 4.09
N SER A 43 -7.74 -0.44 3.15
CA SER A 43 -7.31 -1.44 2.17
C SER A 43 -5.80 -1.57 2.19
N LEU A 44 -5.30 -2.80 2.22
CA LEU A 44 -3.91 -3.13 2.00
C LEU A 44 -3.76 -3.67 0.59
N ILE A 45 -2.92 -3.05 -0.21
CA ILE A 45 -2.63 -3.46 -1.59
C ILE A 45 -1.14 -3.77 -1.66
N ILE A 46 -0.81 -4.91 -2.25
CA ILE A 46 0.56 -5.32 -2.53
C ILE A 46 0.63 -5.55 -4.04
N GLU A 47 1.50 -4.82 -4.72
CA GLU A 47 1.58 -4.83 -6.19
C GLU A 47 3.01 -5.00 -6.68
N LEU A 48 3.19 -5.88 -7.68
CA LEU A 48 4.43 -6.06 -8.42
C LEU A 48 4.45 -5.11 -9.62
N LEU A 49 5.42 -4.20 -9.64
CA LEU A 49 5.60 -3.22 -10.70
C LEU A 49 7.01 -3.27 -11.30
N GLU A 50 7.12 -2.78 -12.53
CA GLU A 50 8.42 -2.49 -13.13
C GLU A 50 9.13 -1.37 -12.35
N PRO A 51 10.47 -1.45 -12.20
CA PRO A 51 11.22 -0.41 -11.54
C PRO A 51 11.14 0.89 -12.30
N VAL A 52 10.79 1.97 -11.61
CA VAL A 52 10.91 3.31 -12.19
C VAL A 52 12.40 3.64 -12.42
N GLU A 53 12.68 4.34 -13.52
CA GLU A 53 14.01 4.87 -13.86
C GLU A 53 14.39 6.06 -12.96
N ALA A 54 14.54 5.79 -11.68
CA ALA A 54 14.84 6.77 -10.65
C ALA A 54 15.72 6.17 -9.55
N GLN A 55 16.31 7.06 -8.76
CA GLN A 55 17.18 6.73 -7.63
C GLN A 55 16.68 7.40 -6.35
N ASP A 56 17.06 6.82 -5.22
CA ASP A 56 16.74 7.29 -3.88
C ASP A 56 15.23 7.55 -3.70
N GLU A 57 14.90 8.59 -2.94
CA GLU A 57 13.52 9.01 -2.63
C GLU A 57 12.65 9.28 -3.87
N THR A 58 13.24 9.57 -5.02
CA THR A 58 12.49 9.81 -6.27
C THR A 58 11.71 8.57 -6.69
N ILE A 59 12.20 7.38 -6.35
CA ILE A 59 11.51 6.10 -6.60
C ILE A 59 10.11 6.11 -5.97
N ALA A 60 10.03 6.40 -4.66
CA ALA A 60 8.77 6.43 -3.94
C ALA A 60 7.87 7.59 -4.37
N LYS A 61 8.44 8.75 -4.74
CA LYS A 61 7.66 9.89 -5.24
C LYS A 61 6.93 9.55 -6.53
N LEU A 62 7.62 8.92 -7.50
CA LEU A 62 7.01 8.56 -8.78
C LEU A 62 5.91 7.51 -8.63
N HIS A 63 6.12 6.50 -7.78
CA HIS A 63 5.06 5.51 -7.46
C HIS A 63 3.86 6.16 -6.78
N PHE A 64 4.08 7.10 -5.85
CA PHE A 64 2.99 7.82 -5.19
C PHE A 64 2.22 8.73 -6.15
N GLU A 65 2.92 9.41 -7.08
CA GLU A 65 2.30 10.20 -8.15
C GLU A 65 1.49 9.34 -9.12
N GLN A 66 1.95 8.13 -9.43
CA GLN A 66 1.19 7.16 -10.23
C GLN A 66 -0.06 6.70 -9.48
N LEU A 67 0.08 6.32 -8.20
CA LEU A 67 -1.04 5.93 -7.34
C LEU A 67 -2.10 7.05 -7.24
N ALA A 68 -1.67 8.31 -7.12
CA ALA A 68 -2.58 9.45 -7.11
C ALA A 68 -3.35 9.59 -8.42
N ARG A 69 -2.71 9.33 -9.57
CA ARG A 69 -3.37 9.34 -10.88
C ARG A 69 -4.35 8.19 -11.03
N ASP A 70 -3.98 6.99 -10.59
CA ASP A 70 -4.84 5.80 -10.68
C ASP A 70 -6.07 5.90 -9.77
N ASN A 71 -5.95 6.67 -8.68
CA ASN A 71 -7.06 7.00 -7.79
C ASN A 71 -7.90 8.21 -8.25
N ASP A 72 -7.60 8.82 -9.40
CA ASP A 72 -8.20 10.07 -9.86
C ASP A 72 -8.17 11.17 -8.77
N ALA A 73 -7.07 11.26 -8.02
CA ALA A 73 -6.92 12.22 -6.94
C ALA A 73 -6.89 13.66 -7.47
N VAL A 74 -7.72 14.53 -6.87
CA VAL A 74 -7.78 15.96 -7.20
C VAL A 74 -6.57 16.72 -6.65
N SER A 75 -6.03 16.23 -5.55
CA SER A 75 -4.76 16.70 -4.99
C SER A 75 -4.09 15.58 -4.21
N SER A 76 -2.76 15.56 -4.24
CA SER A 76 -1.92 14.66 -3.45
C SER A 76 -0.81 15.45 -2.77
N GLU A 77 -0.52 15.12 -1.52
CA GLU A 77 0.56 15.73 -0.74
C GLU A 77 1.39 14.64 -0.06
N ILE A 78 2.71 14.80 -0.05
CA ILE A 78 3.62 13.92 0.69
C ILE A 78 3.87 14.57 2.04
N VAL A 79 3.50 13.87 3.12
CA VAL A 79 3.67 14.32 4.50
C VAL A 79 5.07 13.94 5.02
N ASN A 80 5.48 12.71 4.76
CA ASN A 80 6.81 12.21 5.14
C ASN A 80 7.32 11.21 4.09
N LEU A 81 8.63 11.19 3.91
CA LEU A 81 9.32 10.24 3.05
C LEU A 81 10.69 9.95 3.64
N GLN A 82 11.02 8.68 3.74
CA GLN A 82 12.31 8.23 4.27
C GLN A 82 12.80 6.98 3.56
N ARG A 83 14.10 6.94 3.31
CA ARG A 83 14.81 5.69 3.02
C ARG A 83 15.12 4.99 4.34
N VAL A 84 14.81 3.70 4.43
CA VAL A 84 15.03 2.89 5.64
C VAL A 84 15.96 1.71 5.35
N SER A 85 16.61 1.21 6.40
CA SER A 85 17.53 0.08 6.32
C SER A 85 16.75 -1.23 6.09
N PRO A 86 17.04 -1.99 5.02
CA PRO A 86 16.41 -3.30 4.78
C PRO A 86 16.72 -4.31 5.89
N GLU A 87 17.89 -4.22 6.53
CA GLU A 87 18.31 -5.12 7.61
C GLU A 87 17.33 -5.14 8.77
N THR A 88 16.74 -3.99 9.10
CA THR A 88 15.75 -3.88 10.19
C THR A 88 14.31 -3.96 9.68
N THR A 89 14.06 -3.48 8.47
CA THR A 89 12.69 -3.28 7.95
C THR A 89 12.16 -4.53 7.25
N THR A 90 13.02 -5.22 6.49
CA THR A 90 12.68 -6.42 5.73
C THR A 90 13.74 -7.51 5.98
N PRO A 91 13.87 -8.00 7.23
CA PRO A 91 14.98 -8.86 7.67
C PRO A 91 15.01 -10.26 6.99
N ARG A 92 13.94 -10.61 6.25
CA ARG A 92 13.83 -11.89 5.51
C ARG A 92 14.21 -11.76 4.04
N LEU A 93 14.53 -10.54 3.58
CA LEU A 93 15.06 -10.25 2.25
C LEU A 93 16.57 -10.01 2.32
N GLN A 94 17.27 -10.19 1.19
CA GLN A 94 18.72 -9.96 1.13
C GLN A 94 19.02 -8.46 1.12
N PRO A 95 19.68 -7.90 2.15
CA PRO A 95 19.85 -6.44 2.26
C PRO A 95 20.72 -5.85 1.14
N SER A 96 21.69 -6.61 0.64
CA SER A 96 22.62 -6.14 -0.41
C SER A 96 21.98 -5.92 -1.78
N THR A 97 20.75 -6.39 -1.99
CA THR A 97 20.01 -6.26 -3.26
C THR A 97 18.60 -5.72 -3.03
N THR A 98 18.33 -5.16 -1.84
CA THR A 98 17.01 -4.63 -1.47
C THR A 98 17.14 -3.16 -1.11
N LEU A 99 16.27 -2.32 -1.68
CA LEU A 99 16.12 -0.92 -1.25
C LEU A 99 14.71 -0.70 -0.75
N VAL A 100 14.57 0.02 0.36
CA VAL A 100 13.26 0.26 0.98
C VAL A 100 13.06 1.76 1.22
N HIS A 101 11.93 2.26 0.73
CA HIS A 101 11.45 3.60 1.02
C HIS A 101 10.07 3.49 1.67
N ILE A 102 9.82 4.30 2.69
CA ILE A 102 8.51 4.44 3.33
C ILE A 102 8.05 5.88 3.13
N LEU A 103 6.82 6.03 2.64
CA LEU A 103 6.16 7.29 2.34
C LEU A 103 4.83 7.34 3.06
N HIS A 104 4.57 8.45 3.73
CA HIS A 104 3.26 8.84 4.21
C HIS A 104 2.78 10.02 3.38
N GLY A 105 1.61 9.87 2.75
CA GLY A 105 0.98 10.92 1.96
C GLY A 105 -0.52 10.98 2.16
N SER A 106 -1.12 12.06 1.69
CA SER A 106 -2.56 12.31 1.74
C SER A 106 -3.08 12.56 0.33
N GLN A 107 -4.22 11.97 -0.01
CA GLN A 107 -4.91 12.18 -1.29
C GLN A 107 -6.34 12.64 -1.06
N LYS A 108 -6.80 13.59 -1.88
CA LYS A 108 -8.21 13.99 -1.94
C LYS A 108 -8.84 13.37 -3.17
N VAL A 109 -9.82 12.50 -2.96
CA VAL A 109 -10.51 11.76 -4.01
C VAL A 109 -12.01 12.08 -3.97
N ALA A 110 -12.64 12.22 -5.12
CA ALA A 110 -14.09 12.36 -5.24
C ALA A 110 -14.67 11.11 -5.92
N LYS A 111 -15.71 10.49 -5.34
CA LYS A 111 -16.39 9.36 -6.01
C LYS A 111 -17.42 9.93 -7.02
N PHE A 112 -17.24 9.67 -8.32
CA PHE A 112 -18.24 9.94 -9.37
C PHE A 112 -18.85 11.37 -9.34
N ASP A 113 -20.19 11.48 -9.24
CA ASP A 113 -20.97 12.72 -9.24
C ASP A 113 -20.80 13.58 -7.98
N GLU A 114 -20.01 13.13 -6.98
CA GLU A 114 -19.73 13.88 -5.75
C GLU A 114 -18.81 15.09 -5.97
N ALA A 115 -18.01 15.08 -7.05
CA ALA A 115 -17.24 16.24 -7.48
C ALA A 115 -18.14 17.46 -7.74
N LYS A 116 -19.36 17.22 -8.25
CA LYS A 116 -20.36 18.28 -8.48
C LYS A 116 -20.94 18.84 -7.16
N LYS A 117 -20.77 18.13 -6.05
CA LYS A 117 -21.25 18.50 -4.70
C LYS A 117 -20.12 18.94 -3.77
N MET A 118 -18.87 19.01 -4.25
CA MET A 118 -17.67 19.31 -3.45
C MET A 118 -17.46 18.35 -2.25
N ALA A 119 -17.98 17.13 -2.33
CA ALA A 119 -17.74 16.10 -1.32
C ALA A 119 -16.46 15.34 -1.68
N TYR A 120 -15.35 15.73 -1.06
CA TYR A 120 -14.05 15.08 -1.23
C TYR A 120 -13.77 14.22 0.00
N ASN A 121 -13.39 12.97 -0.25
CA ASN A 121 -12.87 12.10 0.80
C ASN A 121 -11.36 12.28 0.88
N THR A 122 -10.84 12.45 2.09
CA THR A 122 -9.39 12.46 2.34
C THR A 122 -8.96 11.07 2.74
N VAL A 123 -8.00 10.52 2.00
CA VAL A 123 -7.39 9.21 2.26
C VAL A 123 -5.94 9.45 2.63
N GLU A 124 -5.56 9.04 3.83
CA GLU A 124 -4.17 8.93 4.21
C GLU A 124 -3.62 7.62 3.69
N ILE A 125 -2.41 7.65 3.14
CA ILE A 125 -1.77 6.51 2.50
C ILE A 125 -0.40 6.33 3.12
N MET A 126 -0.20 5.14 3.69
CA MET A 126 1.13 4.68 4.07
C MET A 126 1.62 3.70 3.01
N MET A 127 2.72 4.04 2.34
CA MET A 127 3.26 3.27 1.23
C MET A 127 4.71 2.86 1.52
N ALA A 128 5.05 1.61 1.24
CA ALA A 128 6.42 1.15 1.10
C ALA A 128 6.72 0.78 -0.35
N VAL A 129 7.89 1.17 -0.82
CA VAL A 129 8.46 0.64 -2.06
C VAL A 129 9.66 -0.21 -1.69
N VAL A 130 9.55 -1.52 -1.93
CA VAL A 130 10.61 -2.50 -1.73
C VAL A 130 11.15 -2.89 -3.11
N ARG A 131 12.28 -2.29 -3.50
CA ARG A 131 12.96 -2.61 -4.77
C ARG A 131 13.83 -3.84 -4.59
N LEU A 132 13.60 -4.85 -5.42
CA LEU A 132 14.36 -6.10 -5.51
C LEU A 132 15.28 -6.01 -6.75
N GLU A 133 16.52 -5.57 -6.54
CA GLU A 133 17.45 -5.27 -7.65
C GLU A 133 17.83 -6.53 -8.45
N GLN A 134 17.91 -7.69 -7.79
CA GLN A 134 18.29 -8.96 -8.40
C GLN A 134 17.29 -9.48 -9.45
N VAL A 135 16.05 -8.99 -9.41
CA VAL A 135 14.97 -9.36 -10.35
C VAL A 135 14.34 -8.15 -11.04
N SER A 136 14.89 -6.95 -10.84
CA SER A 136 14.37 -5.71 -11.43
C SER A 136 12.86 -5.57 -11.19
N THR A 137 12.44 -5.54 -9.92
CA THR A 137 11.03 -5.36 -9.56
C THR A 137 10.88 -4.39 -8.40
N ASP A 138 9.88 -3.51 -8.47
CA ASP A 138 9.42 -2.70 -7.35
C ASP A 138 8.16 -3.33 -6.76
N LEU A 139 8.25 -3.85 -5.54
CA LEU A 139 7.09 -4.28 -4.78
C LEU A 139 6.53 -3.07 -4.02
N VAL A 140 5.38 -2.56 -4.48
CA VAL A 140 4.70 -1.41 -3.89
C VAL A 140 3.61 -1.92 -2.95
N ILE A 141 3.74 -1.57 -1.68
CA ILE A 141 2.79 -1.95 -0.62
C ILE A 141 2.13 -0.69 -0.11
N SER A 142 0.82 -0.55 -0.24
CA SER A 142 0.08 0.61 0.23
C SER A 142 -1.04 0.22 1.18
N ILE A 143 -1.18 0.99 2.26
CA ILE A 143 -2.36 0.94 3.14
C ILE A 143 -3.09 2.26 3.00
N ASN A 144 -4.31 2.19 2.46
CA ASN A 144 -5.21 3.34 2.33
C ASN A 144 -6.09 3.39 3.58
N ALA A 145 -6.06 4.53 4.27
CA ALA A 145 -6.83 4.81 5.47
C ALA A 145 -7.73 6.04 5.25
N PRO A 146 -9.04 5.86 5.06
CA PRO A 146 -9.98 6.98 4.97
C PRO A 146 -10.01 7.78 6.29
N VAL A 147 -9.82 9.10 6.24
CA VAL A 147 -9.75 9.98 7.44
C VAL A 147 -10.92 10.98 7.51
N LEU A 148 -11.28 11.59 6.38
CA LEU A 148 -12.43 12.50 6.31
C LEU A 148 -13.40 11.99 5.26
N ILE A 149 -14.62 11.74 5.72
CA ILE A 149 -15.76 11.39 4.90
C ILE A 149 -16.64 12.63 4.87
N ALA A 150 -16.79 13.25 3.69
CA ALA A 150 -17.54 14.50 3.58
C ALA A 150 -19.02 14.31 4.00
N PRO A 151 -19.67 15.33 4.58
CA PRO A 151 -21.09 15.24 4.89
C PRO A 151 -21.92 14.93 3.64
N GLY A 152 -22.66 13.83 3.64
CA GLY A 152 -23.44 13.28 2.52
C GLY A 152 -22.76 12.18 1.69
N SER A 153 -21.57 11.71 2.06
CA SER A 153 -20.95 10.50 1.48
C SER A 153 -21.60 9.23 2.05
N SER A 154 -21.64 8.14 1.27
CA SER A 154 -22.17 6.84 1.70
C SER A 154 -21.50 6.26 2.94
N ASP A 155 -20.33 6.77 3.29
CA ASP A 155 -19.43 6.21 4.29
C ASP A 155 -19.55 6.94 5.66
N GLU A 156 -20.45 7.94 5.79
CA GLU A 156 -20.60 8.86 6.95
C GLU A 156 -20.72 8.18 8.33
N GLN A 157 -21.16 6.92 8.40
CA GLN A 157 -21.46 6.23 9.66
C GLN A 157 -20.30 5.36 10.21
N GLN A 158 -19.12 5.39 9.59
CA GLN A 158 -18.02 4.48 9.91
C GLN A 158 -16.69 5.19 10.25
N GLN A 159 -16.74 6.28 11.01
CA GLN A 159 -15.53 6.86 11.62
C GLN A 159 -15.07 5.98 12.80
N GLN A 160 -13.97 5.25 12.61
CA GLN A 160 -13.26 4.56 13.69
C GLN A 160 -11.92 5.25 13.98
N ASP A 161 -11.52 5.22 15.26
CA ASP A 161 -10.26 5.77 15.79
C ASP A 161 -9.02 4.98 15.35
N THR A 162 -8.77 4.83 14.04
CA THR A 162 -7.46 4.31 13.60
C THR A 162 -6.52 5.47 13.35
N THR A 163 -5.43 5.52 14.12
CA THR A 163 -4.43 6.57 13.95
C THR A 163 -3.44 6.20 12.84
N ILE A 164 -2.80 7.21 12.24
CA ILE A 164 -1.74 6.96 11.26
C ILE A 164 -0.58 6.11 11.83
N LEU A 165 -0.34 6.19 13.14
CA LEU A 165 0.66 5.37 13.83
C LEU A 165 0.27 3.89 13.85
N ASP A 166 -1.02 3.58 13.92
CA ASP A 166 -1.49 2.19 13.87
C ASP A 166 -1.35 1.61 12.46
N VAL A 167 -1.61 2.45 11.44
CA VAL A 167 -1.36 2.11 10.03
C VAL A 167 0.13 1.90 9.77
N GLU A 168 0.99 2.77 10.30
CA GLU A 168 2.44 2.64 10.20
C GLU A 168 2.95 1.33 10.82
N LYS A 169 2.48 1.00 12.04
CA LYS A 169 2.81 -0.28 12.69
C LYS A 169 2.33 -1.47 11.87
N HIS A 170 1.13 -1.40 11.28
CA HIS A 170 0.64 -2.47 10.42
C HIS A 170 1.58 -2.65 9.21
N LEU A 171 1.98 -1.58 8.53
CA LEU A 171 2.92 -1.67 7.42
C LEU A 171 4.28 -2.25 7.87
N GLN A 172 4.81 -1.83 9.01
CA GLN A 172 6.07 -2.37 9.57
C GLN A 172 5.98 -3.87 9.87
N GLU A 173 4.86 -4.35 10.39
CA GLU A 173 4.61 -5.77 10.61
C GLU A 173 4.54 -6.56 9.28
N VAL A 174 3.88 -6.01 8.26
CA VAL A 174 3.85 -6.59 6.91
C VAL A 174 5.28 -6.72 6.36
N LEU A 175 6.06 -5.64 6.41
CA LEU A 175 7.44 -5.58 5.89
C LEU A 175 8.39 -6.52 6.64
N SER A 176 8.30 -6.57 7.97
CA SER A 176 9.17 -7.43 8.79
C SER A 176 8.98 -8.93 8.54
N HIS A 177 7.81 -9.31 8.01
CA HIS A 177 7.45 -10.68 7.65
C HIS A 177 7.47 -10.95 6.15
N LEU A 178 7.71 -9.93 5.32
CA LEU A 178 7.74 -10.04 3.87
C LEU A 178 8.88 -10.97 3.44
N GLN A 179 8.53 -12.03 2.73
CA GLN A 179 9.46 -13.07 2.31
C GLN A 179 9.13 -13.54 0.89
N VAL A 180 10.14 -13.63 0.05
CA VAL A 180 10.06 -14.31 -1.25
C VAL A 180 10.42 -15.78 -1.05
N ASN A 181 9.46 -16.66 -1.27
CA ASN A 181 9.59 -18.11 -1.16
C ASN A 181 10.03 -18.75 -2.48
N ASP A 182 9.58 -18.19 -3.60
CA ASP A 182 9.88 -18.68 -4.95
C ASP A 182 10.24 -17.51 -5.87
N TRP A 183 11.51 -17.46 -6.28
CA TRP A 183 12.04 -16.43 -7.18
C TRP A 183 11.68 -16.67 -8.65
N SER A 184 11.11 -17.83 -9.01
CA SER A 184 10.63 -18.07 -10.38
C SER A 184 9.43 -17.20 -10.75
N LEU A 185 8.78 -16.57 -9.76
CA LEU A 185 7.73 -15.57 -9.96
C LEU A 185 8.14 -14.42 -10.89
N PHE A 186 9.43 -14.06 -10.89
CA PHE A 186 9.96 -12.91 -11.63
C PHE A 186 10.62 -13.28 -12.98
N CYS A 187 10.50 -14.54 -13.41
CA CYS A 187 11.17 -15.07 -14.60
C CYS A 187 10.32 -14.97 -15.88
#